data_AF-A0A166A3W5-F1
#
_entry.id   AF-A0A166A3W5-F1
#
_cell.length_a   1.000
_cell.length_b   1.000
_cell.length_c   1.000
_cell.angle_alpha   90.00
_cell.angle_beta   90.00
_cell.angle_gamma   90.00
#
_symmetry.space_group_name_H-M   'P 1'
#
loop_
_entity.id
_entity.type
_entity.pdbx_description
1 polymer ?
#
loop_
_entity_poly.entity_id
_entity_poly.type
_entity_poly.pdbx_seq_one_letter_code
_entity_poly.pdbx_strand_id
1 'polypeptide(L)' 'MAKVKIGECVYDTWRVEERLELEGRPPITLEQSYSPKLGIILRTMVLSDDRETFSGVQYDTIEAAALN' A
#
# COMPACT_ATOMS: atom_id res chain seq x y z
N MET A 1 6.94 -13.01 1.90
CA MET A 1 5.96 -12.17 2.61
C MET A 1 6.70 -11.04 3.29
N ALA A 2 6.21 -9.81 3.14
CA ALA A 2 6.78 -8.63 3.78
C ALA A 2 5.99 -8.30 5.05
N LYS A 3 6.60 -7.57 5.98
CA LYS A 3 5.93 -7.11 7.20
C LYS A 3 5.77 -5.60 7.17
N VAL A 4 4.58 -5.13 7.53
CA VAL A 4 4.28 -3.69 7.66
C VAL A 4 3.80 -3.41 9.07
N LYS A 5 4.34 -2.34 9.67
CA LYS A 5 3.94 -1.85 11.00
C LYS A 5 2.95 -0.70 10.83
N ILE A 6 1.78 -0.81 11.45
CA ILE A 6 0.74 0.22 11.54
C ILE A 6 0.45 0.43 13.03
N GLY A 7 0.66 1.64 13.55
CA GLY A 7 0.66 1.89 14.99
C GLY A 7 1.58 0.91 15.74
N GLU A 8 1.03 0.19 16.71
CA GLU A 8 1.75 -0.84 17.47
C GLU A 8 1.65 -2.24 16.85
N CYS A 9 0.82 -2.43 15.83
CA CYS A 9 0.56 -3.73 15.21
C CYS A 9 1.50 -4.00 14.03
N VAL A 10 1.81 -5.29 13.80
CA VAL A 10 2.58 -5.76 12.64
C VAL A 10 1.75 -6.75 11.84
N TYR A 11 1.69 -6.54 10.54
CA TYR A 11 0.91 -7.35 9.61
C TYR A 11 1.82 -8.02 8.60
N ASP A 12 1.57 -9.31 8.36
CA ASP A 12 2.09 -9.97 7.17
C ASP A 12 1.33 -9.47 5.94
N THR A 13 2.08 -9.19 4.88
CA THR A 13 1.56 -8.58 3.65
C THR A 13 2.13 -9.24 2.40
N TRP A 14 1.36 -9.10 1.32
CA TRP A 14 1.80 -9.35 -0.05
C TRP A 14 2.13 -8.02 -0.71
N ARG A 15 3.24 -8.01 -1.43
CA ARG A 15 3.57 -6.89 -2.31
C ARG A 15 2.71 -7.01 -3.56
N VAL A 16 1.97 -5.96 -3.87
CA VAL A 16 1.22 -5.80 -5.10
C VAL A 16 1.86 -4.67 -5.88
N GLU A 17 2.00 -4.86 -7.19
CA GLU A 17 2.48 -3.82 -8.08
C GLU A 17 1.36 -3.46 -9.05
N GLU A 18 1.04 -2.18 -9.11
CA GLU A 18 0.02 -1.65 -10.00
C GLU A 18 0.64 -0.60 -10.91
N ARG A 19 0.12 -0.53 -12.13
CA ARG A 19 0.47 0.51 -13.10
C ARG A 19 -0.78 1.28 -13.45
N LEU A 20 -0.80 2.55 -13.06
CA LEU A 20 -1.90 3.45 -13.32
C LEU A 20 -1.61 4.24 -14.61
N GLU A 21 -2.45 4.05 -15.61
CA GLU A 21 -2.42 4.81 -16.86
C GLU A 21 -3.39 6.00 -16.75
N LEU A 22 -2.89 7.21 -16.97
CA LEU A 22 -3.68 8.44 -16.97
C LEU A 22 -3.58 9.10 -18.35
N GLU A 23 -4.72 9.44 -18.95
CA GLU A 23 -4.74 10.00 -20.30
C GLU A 23 -3.90 11.29 -20.40
N GLY A 24 -2.97 11.33 -21.36
CA GLY A 24 -2.09 12.47 -21.57
C GLY A 24 -0.99 12.66 -20.51
N ARG A 25 -0.77 11.68 -19.63
CA ARG A 25 0.26 11.70 -18.58
C ARG A 25 1.16 10.46 -18.66
N PRO A 26 2.41 10.55 -18.17
CA PRO A 26 3.20 9.36 -17.92
C PRO A 26 2.51 8.42 -16.92
N PRO A 27 2.67 7.10 -17.10
CA PRO A 27 2.11 6.11 -16.20
C PRO A 27 2.76 6.17 -14.82
N ILE A 28 1.98 5.87 -13.79
CA ILE A 28 2.43 5.86 -12.40
C ILE A 28 2.56 4.42 -11.94
N THR A 29 3.74 4.04 -11.46
CA THR A 29 3.96 2.74 -10.85
C THR A 29 3.71 2.84 -9.35
N LEU A 30 2.85 1.96 -8.83
CA LEU A 30 2.52 1.88 -7.41
C LEU A 30 2.99 0.55 -6.84
N GLU A 31 3.65 0.61 -5.69
CA GLU A 31 3.91 -0.55 -4.85
C GLU A 31 2.99 -0.51 -3.64
N GLN A 32 2.22 -1.57 -3.44
CA GLN A 32 1.25 -1.68 -2.38
C GLN A 32 1.54 -2.86 -1.46
N SER A 33 1.17 -2.72 -0.19
CA SER A 33 1.26 -3.78 0.81
C SER A 33 -0.13 -4.25 1.21
N TYR A 34 -0.60 -5.33 0.58
CA TYR A 34 -1.90 -5.94 0.86
C TYR A 34 -1.83 -6.86 2.07
N SER A 35 -2.71 -6.66 3.06
CA SER A 35 -2.86 -7.60 4.16
C SER A 35 -3.93 -8.64 3.84
N PRO A 36 -3.59 -9.91 3.59
CA PRO A 36 -4.59 -10.94 3.30
C PRO A 36 -5.48 -11.24 4.52
N LYS A 37 -4.98 -10.99 5.74
CA LYS A 37 -5.75 -11.17 6.98
C LYS A 37 -6.87 -10.14 7.11
N LEU A 38 -6.61 -8.89 6.70
CA LEU A 38 -7.57 -7.79 6.80
C LEU A 38 -8.35 -7.56 5.51
N GLY A 39 -7.88 -8.06 4.37
CA GLY A 39 -8.52 -7.84 3.07
C GLY A 39 -8.33 -6.44 2.49
N ILE A 40 -7.32 -5.68 2.94
CA ILE A 40 -7.10 -4.28 2.56
C ILE A 40 -5.63 -3.97 2.26
N ILE A 41 -5.38 -2.90 1.50
CA ILE A 41 -4.05 -2.31 1.31
C ILE A 41 -3.70 -1.45 2.53
N LEU A 42 -2.53 -1.68 3.15
CA LEU A 42 -2.08 -0.94 4.33
C LEU A 42 -1.18 0.25 4.02
N ARG A 43 -0.48 0.18 2.88
CA ARG A 43 0.53 1.12 2.42
C ARG A 43 0.53 1.14 0.90
N THR A 44 0.59 2.32 0.31
CA THR A 44 0.72 2.54 -1.14
C THR A 44 1.85 3.54 -1.38
N MET A 45 2.87 3.11 -2.09
CA MET A 45 4.02 3.94 -2.47
C MET A 45 4.01 4.18 -3.97
N VAL A 46 4.23 5.41 -4.38
CA VAL A 46 4.55 5.78 -5.75
C VAL A 46 6.02 5.54 -5.97
N LEU A 47 6.34 4.78 -7.01
CA LEU A 47 7.71 4.54 -7.44
C LEU A 47 8.11 5.52 -8.53
N SER A 48 9.34 6.00 -8.49
CA SER A 48 10.02 6.63 -9.63
C SER A 48 10.42 5.59 -10.68
N ASP A 49 10.93 6.05 -11.83
CA ASP A 49 11.33 5.18 -12.95
C ASP A 49 12.47 4.22 -12.59
N ASP A 50 13.33 4.59 -11.64
CA ASP A 50 14.39 3.76 -11.06
C ASP A 50 13.91 2.80 -9.94
N ARG A 51 12.59 2.78 -9.69
CA ARG A 51 11.91 1.98 -8.67
C ARG A 51 12.23 2.37 -7.23
N GLU A 52 12.76 3.55 -7.00
CA GLU A 52 12.85 4.12 -5.66
C GLU A 52 11.49 4.67 -5.20
N THR A 53 11.29 4.76 -3.89
CA THR A 53 10.06 5.37 -3.35
C THR A 53 10.13 6.88 -3.53
N PHE A 54 9.27 7.42 -4.38
CA PHE A 54 9.16 8.85 -4.62
C PHE A 54 8.21 9.53 -3.61
N SER A 55 7.06 8.91 -3.36
CA SER A 55 6.06 9.39 -2.40
C SER A 55 5.15 8.25 -1.96
N GLY A 56 4.23 8.49 -1.03
CA GLY A 56 3.22 7.49 -0.70
C GLY A 56 2.38 7.82 0.51
N VAL A 57 1.44 6.93 0.78
CA VAL A 57 0.53 7.00 1.93
C VAL A 57 0.51 5.67 2.65
N GLN A 58 0.25 5.73 3.96
CA GLN A 58 0.14 4.58 4.83
C GLN A 58 -0.86 4.93 5.94
N TYR A 59 -1.59 3.92 6.43
CA TYR A 59 -2.39 4.10 7.63
C TYR A 59 -1.49 4.33 8.85
N ASP A 60 -1.88 5.28 9.69
CA ASP A 60 -1.23 5.48 10.99
C ASP A 60 -1.84 4.53 12.03
N THR A 61 -3.17 4.42 12.07
CA THR A 61 -3.94 3.54 12.97
C THR A 61 -5.07 2.84 12.20
N ILE A 62 -5.43 1.61 12.62
CA ILE A 62 -6.57 0.85 12.11
C ILE A 62 -7.40 0.36 13.30
N GLU A 63 -8.68 0.71 13.32
CA GLU A 63 -9.64 0.27 14.32
C GLU A 63 -10.76 -0.54 13.65
N ALA A 64 -11.05 -1.71 14.19
CA ALA A 64 -12.18 -2.51 13.75
C ALA A 64 -13.45 -2.06 14.48
N ALA A 65 -14.44 -1.55 13.74
CA ALA A 65 -15.77 -1.30 14.26
C ALA A 65 -16.70 -2.47 13.90
N ALA A 66 -17.53 -2.90 14.85
CA ALA A 66 -18.64 -3.81 14.54
C ALA A 66 -19.68 -3.05 13.72
N LEU A 67 -20.08 -3.59 12.57
CA LEU A 67 -21.25 -3.11 11.84
C LEU A 67 -22.48 -3.72 12.53
N ASN A 68 -23.29 -2.87 13.16
CA ASN A 68 -24.56 -3.26 13.77
C ASN A 68 -25.62 -3.57 12.71
#